data_AF-A0AAX2CI56-F1
#
_entry.id   AF-A0AAX2CI56-F1
#
_cell.length_a   1.000
_cell.length_b   1.000
_cell.length_c   1.000
_cell.angle_alpha   90.00
_cell.angle_beta   90.00
_cell.angle_gamma   90.00
#
_symmetry.space_group_name_H-M   'P 1'
#
loop_
_entity.id
_entity.type
_entity.pdbx_description
1 polymer ?
#
loop_
_entity_poly.entity_id
_entity_poly.type
_entity_poly.pdbx_seq_one_letter_code
_entity_poly.pdbx_strand_id
1 'polypeptide(L)' 'MLKKPDEMEMYQNMKSSRPTLIFYSLSLLIWSLYDFIKHGKLGIAFGILIIGNAIFWWGRFYYNRKMK' A
#
# COMPACT_ATOMS: atom_id res chain seq x y z
N MET A 1 -24.95 -10.29 -10.13
CA MET A 1 -24.31 -11.20 -9.14
C MET A 1 -22.82 -10.93 -9.15
N LEU A 2 -22.25 -10.45 -8.04
CA LEU A 2 -20.80 -10.37 -7.87
C LEU A 2 -20.25 -11.80 -7.80
N LYS A 3 -19.63 -12.27 -8.89
CA LYS A 3 -18.96 -13.56 -8.95
C LYS A 3 -17.79 -13.53 -7.96
N LYS A 4 -17.75 -14.46 -7.01
CA LYS A 4 -16.58 -14.62 -6.14
C LYS A 4 -15.36 -14.88 -7.04
N PRO A 5 -14.24 -14.17 -6.85
CA PRO A 5 -13.05 -14.40 -7.65
C PRO A 5 -12.61 -15.85 -7.50
N ASP A 6 -12.22 -16.48 -8.61
CA ASP A 6 -11.65 -17.82 -8.56
C ASP A 6 -10.33 -17.79 -7.76
N GLU A 7 -10.00 -18.89 -7.08
CA GLU A 7 -8.81 -18.98 -6.23
C GLU A 7 -7.52 -18.57 -6.97
N MET A 8 -7.46 -18.84 -8.27
CA MET A 8 -6.37 -18.45 -9.17
C MET A 8 -6.29 -16.94 -9.41
N GLU A 9 -7.43 -16.25 -9.52
CA GLU A 9 -7.47 -14.78 -9.69
C GLU A 9 -7.04 -14.07 -8.40
N MET A 10 -7.48 -14.58 -7.24
CA MET A 10 -7.01 -14.09 -5.93
C MET A 10 -5.51 -14.28 -5.75
N TYR A 11 -4.98 -15.43 -6.16
CA TYR A 11 -3.55 -15.72 -6.08
C TYR A 11 -2.72 -14.77 -6.93
N GLN A 12 -3.12 -14.52 -8.17
CA GLN A 12 -2.43 -13.57 -9.06
C GLN A 12 -2.51 -12.13 -8.53
N ASN A 13 -3.66 -11.71 -8.01
CA ASN A 13 -3.80 -10.40 -7.36
C ASN A 13 -2.91 -10.26 -6.15
N MET A 14 -2.86 -11.25 -5.25
CA MET A 14 -1.97 -11.19 -4.09
C MET A 14 -0.49 -11.15 -4.49
N LYS A 15 -0.12 -11.85 -5.56
CA LYS A 15 1.27 -11.88 -6.07
C LYS A 15 1.69 -10.56 -6.68
N SER A 16 0.81 -9.88 -7.41
CA SER A 16 1.07 -8.56 -8.01
C SER A 16 0.98 -7.40 -7.01
N SER A 17 0.12 -7.52 -6.00
CA SER A 17 -0.08 -6.46 -4.99
C SER A 17 1.19 -6.13 -4.19
N ARG A 18 2.00 -7.14 -3.86
CA ARG A 18 3.23 -6.98 -3.06
C ARG A 18 4.27 -6.08 -3.73
N PRO A 19 4.74 -6.36 -4.97
CA PRO A 19 5.70 -5.50 -5.64
C PRO A 19 5.13 -4.11 -5.93
N THR A 20 3.83 -3.99 -6.27
CA THR A 20 3.18 -2.69 -6.47
C THR A 20 3.23 -1.83 -5.21
N LEU A 21 2.93 -2.40 -4.04
CA LEU A 21 3.00 -1.68 -2.77
C LEU A 21 4.42 -1.27 -2.41
N ILE A 22 5.41 -2.12 -2.68
CA ILE A 22 6.83 -1.80 -2.45
C ILE A 22 7.26 -0.64 -3.35
N PHE A 23 6.97 -0.72 -4.65
CA PHE A 23 7.31 0.32 -5.62
C PHE A 23 6.65 1.65 -5.24
N TYR A 24 5.34 1.63 -4.99
CA TYR A 24 4.58 2.82 -4.58
C TYR A 24 5.14 3.45 -3.31
N SER A 25 5.42 2.64 -2.29
CA SER A 25 5.98 3.12 -1.02
C SER A 25 7.36 3.73 -1.21
N LEU A 26 8.24 3.10 -2.01
CA LEU A 26 9.57 3.63 -2.30
C LEU A 26 9.51 4.93 -3.09
N SER A 27 8.67 5.00 -4.14
CA SER A 27 8.51 6.21 -4.95
C SER A 27 8.03 7.39 -4.09
N LEU A 28 7.02 7.18 -3.24
CA LEU A 28 6.53 8.23 -2.35
C LEU A 28 7.51 8.59 -1.25
N LEU A 29 8.31 7.64 -0.77
CA LEU A 29 9.35 7.92 0.22
C LEU A 29 10.45 8.80 -0.38
N ILE A 30 10.91 8.46 -1.59
CA ILE A 30 11.90 9.26 -2.32
C ILE A 30 11.35 10.67 -2.60
N TRP A 31 10.09 10.76 -3.06
CA TRP A 31 9.45 12.05 -3.33
C TRP A 31 9.28 12.88 -2.07
N SER A 32 8.81 12.27 -0.97
CA SER A 32 8.71 12.92 0.33
C SER A 32 10.05 13.42 0.83
N LEU A 33 11.13 12.66 0.62
CA LEU A 33 12.47 13.06 1.04
C LEU A 33 12.98 14.22 0.17
N TYR A 34 12.71 14.19 -1.13
CA TYR A 34 12.99 15.29 -2.04
C TYR A 34 12.26 16.58 -1.62
N ASP A 35 10.95 16.50 -1.34
CA ASP A 35 10.14 17.64 -0.87
C ASP A 35 10.67 18.18 0.47
N PHE A 36 11.06 17.30 1.37
CA PHE A 36 11.64 17.69 2.65
C PHE A 36 12.97 18.46 2.47
N ILE A 37 13.85 17.98 1.59
CA ILE A 37 15.14 18.63 1.32
C ILE A 37 14.95 19.96 0.59
N LYS A 38 14.03 20.04 -0.38
CA LYS A 38 13.83 21.25 -1.21
C LYS A 38 12.98 22.32 -0.54
N HIS A 39 11.93 21.93 0.17
CA HIS A 39 10.92 22.85 0.69
C HIS A 39 10.89 22.92 2.22
N GLY A 40 11.67 22.08 2.93
CA GLY A 40 11.74 22.05 4.39
C GLY A 40 10.45 21.57 5.05
N LYS A 41 9.48 21.07 4.27
CA LYS A 41 8.16 20.65 4.72
C LYS A 41 7.84 19.28 4.14
N LEU A 42 7.19 18.45 4.95
CA LEU A 42 6.64 17.19 4.49
C LEU A 42 5.39 17.49 3.66
N GLY A 43 5.48 17.28 2.34
CA GLY A 43 4.40 17.51 1.41
C GLY A 43 3.29 16.46 1.51
N ILE A 44 2.29 16.60 0.63
CA ILE A 44 1.16 15.66 0.51
C ILE A 44 1.64 14.22 0.24
N ALA A 45 2.77 14.05 -0.44
CA ALA A 45 3.38 12.73 -0.69
C ALA A 45 3.64 11.93 0.60
N PHE A 46 4.07 12.61 1.67
CA PHE A 46 4.27 11.95 2.97
C PHE A 46 2.95 11.53 3.60
N GLY A 47 1.92 12.38 3.53
CA GLY A 47 0.58 12.06 4.02
C GLY A 47 -0.01 10.84 3.32
N ILE A 48 0.12 10.78 1.99
CA ILE A 48 -0.30 9.65 1.16
C ILE A 48 0.47 8.38 1.57
N LEU A 49 1.78 8.47 1.81
CA LEU A 49 2.60 7.34 2.25
C LEU A 49 2.15 6.76 3.59
N ILE A 50 1.84 7.62 4.58
CA ILE A 50 1.34 7.20 5.90
C ILE A 50 -0.02 6.53 5.77
N ILE A 51 -0.96 7.14 5.04
CA ILE A 51 -2.31 6.60 4.82
C ILE A 51 -2.24 5.26 4.09
N GLY A 52 -1.42 5.14 3.05
CA GLY A 52 -1.22 3.89 2.31
C GLY A 52 -0.70 2.76 3.18
N ASN A 53 0.27 3.05 4.06
CA ASN A 53 0.78 2.07 5.03
C ASN A 53 -0.27 1.69 6.08
N ALA A 54 -1.05 2.65 6.57
CA ALA A 54 -2.13 2.40 7.54
C ALA A 54 -3.21 1.47 6.96
N ILE A 55 -3.64 1.71 5.72
CA ILE A 55 -4.61 0.85 5.02
C ILE A 55 -4.05 -0.57 4.83
N PHE A 56 -2.79 -0.69 4.45
CA PHE A 56 -2.16 -2.00 4.26
C PHE A 56 -2.10 -2.81 5.56
N TRP A 57 -1.64 -2.18 6.65
CA TRP A 57 -1.59 -2.81 7.97
C TRP A 57 -2.97 -3.15 8.50
N TRP A 58 -3.95 -2.27 8.32
CA TRP A 58 -5.34 -2.51 8.71
C TRP A 58 -5.95 -3.68 7.95
N GLY A 59 -5.77 -3.71 6.62
CA GLY A 59 -6.20 -4.81 5.78
C GLY A 59 -5.57 -6.13 6.22
N ARG A 60 -4.24 -6.14 6.42
CA ARG A 60 -3.53 -7.32 6.92
C ARG A 60 -4.06 -7.79 8.27
N PHE A 61 -4.32 -6.87 9.20
CA PHE A 61 -4.87 -7.20 10.52
C PHE A 61 -6.27 -7.79 10.43
N TYR A 62 -7.14 -7.21 9.60
CA TYR A 62 -8.51 -7.68 9.40
C TYR A 62 -8.55 -9.09 8.78
N TYR A 63 -7.77 -9.34 7.73
CA TYR A 63 -7.70 -10.68 7.11
C TYR A 63 -7.03 -11.70 8.03
N ASN A 64 -6.00 -11.31 8.80
CA ASN A 64 -5.36 -12.21 9.77
C ASN A 64 -6.31 -12.61 10.91
N ARG A 65 -7.29 -11.77 11.26
CA ARG A 65 -8.35 -12.13 12.22
C ARG A 65 -9.42 -13.06 11.65
N LYS A 66 -9.69 -13.01 10.35
CA LYS A 66 -10.68 -13.87 9.68
C LYS A 66 -10.16 -15.26 9.30
N MET A 67 -8.84 -15.45 9.29
CA MET A 67 -8.19 -16.73 8.96
C MET A 67 -7.90 -17.59 10.20
N LYS A 68 -8.42 -17.21 11.37
CA LYS A 68 -8.46 -18.05 12.58
C LYS A 68 -9.83 -18.69 12.72
#